data_AF-A0A085FSQ2-F1
#
_entry.id   AF-A0A085FSQ2-F1
#
_cell.length_a   1.000
_cell.length_b   1.000
_cell.length_c   1.000
_cell.angle_alpha   90.00
_cell.angle_beta   90.00
_cell.angle_gamma   90.00
#
_symmetry.space_group_name_H-M   'P 1'
#
loop_
_entity.id
_entity.type
_entity.pdbx_description
1 polymer ?
#
loop_
_entity_poly.entity_id
_entity_poly.type
_entity_poly.pdbx_seq_one_letter_code
_entity_poly.pdbx_strand_id
1 'polypeptide(L)'
;MTILRAGTVATRQELRADFARMEAAHQALAPVPCDHRIAYHDETQEAVKVMTPAPRFIAALMAGGFVRRVRCIGDDPVSGAPVLEGSGELMGPMSYDEAVAFVAWKDMPPGTNHFQILHTDDLPRIGGSIDKARKFRAAWRLKEAT
;
A
#
# COMPACT_ATOMS: atom_id res chain seq x y z
N MET A 1 -4.39 21.14 -9.37
CA MET A 1 -4.65 20.59 -10.71
C MET A 1 -3.48 19.66 -11.05
N THR A 2 -3.58 18.39 -10.67
CA THR A 2 -2.50 17.42 -10.84
C THR A 2 -2.69 16.74 -12.18
N ILE A 3 -1.73 16.92 -13.08
CA ILE A 3 -1.69 16.20 -14.35
C ILE A 3 -1.51 14.71 -14.00
N LEU A 4 -2.58 13.92 -14.10
CA LEU A 4 -2.49 12.46 -14.07
C LEU A 4 -1.54 12.07 -15.20
N ARG A 5 -0.37 11.51 -14.88
CA ARG A 5 0.44 10.88 -15.92
C ARG A 5 -0.43 9.77 -16.51
N ALA A 6 -0.58 9.74 -17.83
CA ALA A 6 -1.38 8.72 -18.50
C ALA A 6 -0.85 7.33 -18.11
N GLY A 7 -1.70 6.53 -17.47
CA GLY A 7 -1.36 5.16 -17.12
C GLY A 7 -1.24 4.29 -18.38
N THR A 8 -0.45 3.22 -18.29
CA THR A 8 -0.27 2.26 -19.39
C THR A 8 -1.04 0.99 -19.08
N VAL A 9 -1.80 0.48 -20.05
CA VAL A 9 -2.50 -0.81 -19.92
C VAL A 9 -1.47 -1.93 -19.83
N ALA A 10 -1.49 -2.69 -18.75
CA ALA A 10 -0.56 -3.80 -18.56
C ALA A 10 -0.83 -4.91 -19.56
N THR A 11 0.21 -5.43 -20.18
CA THR A 11 0.10 -6.63 -21.01
C THR A 11 0.03 -7.89 -20.14
N ARG A 12 -0.65 -8.94 -20.64
CA ARG A 12 -0.67 -10.25 -19.95
C ARG A 12 0.73 -10.82 -19.71
N GLN A 13 1.68 -10.54 -20.60
CA GLN A 13 3.06 -10.99 -20.47
C GLN A 13 3.76 -10.32 -19.29
N GLU A 14 3.56 -9.02 -19.10
CA GLU A 14 4.12 -8.28 -17.96
C GLU A 14 3.54 -8.77 -16.63
N LEU A 15 2.22 -9.00 -16.57
CA LEU A 15 1.57 -9.51 -15.36
C LEU A 15 2.11 -10.89 -14.97
N ARG A 16 2.33 -11.77 -15.95
CA ARG A 16 2.96 -13.08 -15.72
C ARG A 16 4.40 -12.96 -15.23
N ALA A 17 5.17 -12.03 -15.81
CA ALA A 17 6.55 -11.80 -15.39
C ALA A 17 6.65 -11.23 -13.97
N ASP A 18 5.73 -10.33 -13.59
CA ASP A 18 5.63 -9.81 -12.22
C ASP A 18 5.25 -10.92 -11.23
N PHE A 19 4.27 -11.75 -11.59
CA PHE A 19 3.89 -12.89 -10.76
C PHE A 19 5.06 -13.83 -10.51
N ALA A 20 5.79 -14.23 -11.56
CA ALA A 20 6.95 -15.11 -11.44
C ALA A 20 8.07 -14.52 -10.57
N ARG A 21 8.33 -13.20 -10.68
CA ARG A 21 9.30 -12.51 -9.81
C ARG A 21 8.88 -12.55 -8.34
N MET A 22 7.61 -12.25 -8.06
CA MET A 22 7.10 -12.29 -6.70
C MET A 22 7.08 -13.70 -6.10
N GLU A 23 6.76 -14.71 -6.91
CA GLU A 23 6.85 -16.12 -6.51
C GLU A 23 8.30 -16.50 -6.16
N ALA A 24 9.26 -16.13 -7.00
CA ALA A 24 10.68 -16.34 -6.72
C ALA A 24 11.12 -15.64 -5.42
N ALA A 25 10.67 -14.40 -5.19
CA ALA A 25 10.93 -13.68 -3.93
C ALA A 25 10.35 -14.42 -2.72
N HIS A 26 9.12 -14.93 -2.84
CA HIS A 26 8.46 -15.66 -1.76
C HIS A 26 9.17 -16.98 -1.41
N GLN A 27 9.77 -17.64 -2.40
CA GLN A 27 10.55 -18.87 -2.19
C GLN A 27 11.93 -18.58 -1.61
N ALA A 28 12.57 -17.49 -2.02
CA ALA A 28 13.96 -17.17 -1.65
C ALA A 28 14.10 -16.42 -0.31
N LEU A 29 13.11 -15.61 0.07
CA LEU A 29 13.24 -14.67 1.18
C LEU A 29 12.43 -15.13 2.40
N ALA A 30 13.01 -14.95 3.59
CA ALA A 30 12.27 -15.06 4.84
C ALA A 30 11.30 -13.87 4.99
N PRO A 31 10.10 -14.07 5.54
CA PRO A 31 9.19 -12.97 5.83
C PRO A 31 9.81 -12.00 6.85
N VAL A 32 9.68 -10.70 6.60
CA VAL A 32 10.10 -9.67 7.55
C VAL A 32 8.92 -9.36 8.48
N PRO A 33 9.05 -9.55 9.82
CA PRO A 33 8.00 -9.16 10.77
C PRO A 33 7.59 -7.71 10.55
N CYS A 34 6.28 -7.48 10.44
CA CYS A 34 5.74 -6.16 10.15
C CYS A 34 4.56 -5.87 11.09
N ASP A 35 4.82 -5.06 12.10
CA ASP A 35 3.79 -4.65 13.06
C ASP A 35 3.17 -3.29 12.72
N HIS A 36 3.64 -2.67 11.65
CA HIS A 36 3.12 -1.39 11.16
C HIS A 36 1.73 -1.54 10.57
N ARG A 37 0.88 -0.57 10.85
CA ARG A 37 -0.45 -0.44 10.25
C ARG A 37 -0.56 0.89 9.57
N ILE A 38 -1.14 0.92 8.38
CA ILE A 38 -1.31 2.13 7.59
C ILE A 38 -2.79 2.51 7.69
N ALA A 39 -3.08 3.53 8.48
CA ALA A 39 -4.42 4.10 8.60
C ALA A 39 -4.62 5.18 7.54
N TYR A 40 -5.76 5.19 6.87
CA TYR A 40 -6.08 6.17 5.83
C TYR A 40 -7.58 6.41 5.72
N HIS A 41 -7.95 7.53 5.11
CA HIS A 41 -9.32 7.78 4.65
C HIS A 41 -9.35 7.78 3.12
N ASP A 42 -10.35 7.14 2.55
CA ASP A 42 -10.63 7.24 1.12
C ASP A 42 -11.40 8.53 0.79
N GLU A 43 -11.84 8.66 -0.46
CA GLU A 43 -12.62 9.81 -0.93
C GLU A 43 -13.92 10.06 -0.14
N THR A 44 -14.49 9.03 0.52
CA THR A 44 -15.74 9.16 1.28
C THR A 44 -15.52 9.76 2.66
N GLN A 45 -14.31 9.62 3.22
CA GLN A 45 -13.92 10.08 4.56
C GLN A 45 -14.86 9.59 5.69
N GLU A 46 -15.69 8.56 5.46
CA GLU A 46 -16.71 8.12 6.42
C GLU A 46 -16.12 7.33 7.59
N ALA A 47 -15.11 6.50 7.31
CA ALA A 47 -14.44 5.65 8.29
C ALA A 47 -12.95 5.50 7.97
N VAL A 48 -12.15 5.41 9.02
CA VAL A 48 -10.72 5.10 8.91
C VAL A 48 -10.57 3.65 8.47
N LYS A 49 -9.82 3.47 7.39
CA LYS A 49 -9.41 2.17 6.87
C LYS A 49 -8.01 1.87 7.36
N VAL A 50 -7.72 0.59 7.57
CA VAL A 50 -6.41 0.12 8.03
C VAL A 50 -5.91 -0.94 7.08
N MET A 51 -4.71 -0.73 6.55
CA MET A 51 -3.95 -1.65 5.73
C MET A 51 -2.76 -2.18 6.52
N THR A 52 -2.40 -3.44 6.33
CA THR A 52 -1.20 -4.04 6.94
C THR A 52 -0.26 -4.49 5.82
N PRO A 53 0.98 -3.98 5.74
CA PRO A 53 1.95 -4.45 4.76
C PRO A 53 2.22 -5.95 4.91
N ALA A 54 2.21 -6.68 3.79
CA ALA A 54 2.48 -8.10 3.81
C ALA A 54 3.98 -8.38 4.13
N PRO A 55 4.30 -9.21 5.14
CA PRO A 55 5.69 -9.50 5.54
C PRO A 55 6.63 -9.93 4.40
N ARG A 56 6.13 -10.73 3.45
CA ARG A 56 6.91 -11.19 2.30
C ARG A 56 7.07 -10.12 1.22
N PHE A 57 6.12 -9.20 1.11
CA PHE A 57 6.22 -8.07 0.20
C PHE A 57 7.25 -7.05 0.70
N ILE A 58 7.26 -6.78 2.01
CA ILE A 58 8.32 -5.98 2.66
C ILE A 58 9.68 -6.63 2.45
N ALA A 59 9.81 -7.94 2.65
CA ALA A 59 11.06 -8.66 2.38
C ALA A 59 11.54 -8.46 0.93
N ALA A 60 10.63 -8.56 -0.04
CA ALA A 60 10.95 -8.38 -1.46
C ALA A 60 11.39 -6.94 -1.80
N LEU A 61 10.77 -5.93 -1.19
CA LEU A 61 11.16 -4.52 -1.34
C LEU A 61 12.53 -4.25 -0.74
N MET A 62 12.79 -4.78 0.46
CA MET A 62 14.08 -4.60 1.14
C MET A 62 15.23 -5.29 0.41
N ALA A 63 14.97 -6.45 -0.21
CA ALA A 63 15.96 -7.14 -1.05
C ALA A 63 16.22 -6.42 -2.38
N GLY A 64 15.22 -5.74 -2.93
CA GLY A 64 15.28 -5.13 -4.26
C GLY A 64 15.25 -6.17 -5.39
N GLY A 65 15.08 -5.70 -6.63
CA GLY A 65 15.15 -6.53 -7.83
C GLY A 65 13.92 -7.39 -8.13
N PHE A 66 12.91 -7.42 -7.25
CA PHE A 66 11.68 -8.20 -7.44
C PHE A 66 10.47 -7.35 -7.84
N VAL A 67 10.37 -6.14 -7.30
CA VAL A 67 9.20 -5.27 -7.42
C VAL A 67 9.45 -4.15 -8.41
N ARG A 68 8.51 -3.91 -9.32
CA ARG A 68 8.54 -2.74 -10.21
C ARG A 68 7.98 -1.50 -9.50
N ARG A 69 8.47 -0.32 -9.84
CA ARG A 69 7.96 0.95 -9.32
C ARG A 69 6.67 1.37 -10.04
N VAL A 70 5.64 0.54 -9.94
CA VAL A 70 4.32 0.74 -10.53
C VAL A 70 3.23 0.55 -9.48
N ARG A 71 2.10 1.23 -9.69
CA ARG A 71 0.84 1.00 -8.96
C ARG A 71 -0.32 0.84 -9.92
N CYS A 72 -1.34 0.09 -9.50
CA CYS A 72 -2.58 -0.01 -10.25
C CYS A 72 -3.46 1.21 -9.94
N ILE A 73 -3.93 1.92 -10.96
CA ILE A 73 -4.80 3.10 -10.82
C ILE A 73 -6.23 2.85 -11.28
N GLY A 74 -6.53 1.64 -11.74
CA GLY A 74 -7.83 1.22 -12.25
C GLY A 74 -7.69 0.11 -13.26
N ASP A 75 -8.80 -0.25 -13.91
CA ASP A 75 -8.85 -1.26 -14.96
C ASP A 75 -9.30 -0.63 -16.29
N ASP A 76 -8.75 -1.11 -17.40
CA ASP A 76 -9.15 -0.69 -18.73
C ASP A 76 -10.57 -1.22 -19.03
N PRO A 77 -11.54 -0.35 -19.39
CA PRO A 77 -12.94 -0.75 -19.54
C PRO A 77 -13.20 -1.70 -20.73
N VAL A 78 -12.25 -1.79 -21.67
CA VAL A 78 -12.39 -2.64 -22.87
C VAL A 78 -11.80 -4.02 -22.64
N SER A 79 -10.56 -4.08 -22.16
CA SER A 79 -9.80 -5.32 -21.99
C SER A 79 -9.89 -5.93 -20.59
N GLY A 80 -10.32 -5.14 -19.59
CA GLY A 80 -10.31 -5.52 -18.17
C GLY A 80 -8.89 -5.67 -17.60
N ALA A 81 -7.86 -5.25 -18.33
CA ALA A 81 -6.48 -5.30 -17.86
C ALA A 81 -6.18 -4.10 -16.94
N PRO A 82 -5.33 -4.26 -15.92
CA PRO A 82 -5.00 -3.17 -15.01
C PRO A 82 -4.26 -2.06 -15.74
N VAL A 83 -4.61 -0.82 -15.40
CA VAL A 83 -3.92 0.40 -15.84
C VAL A 83 -2.88 0.76 -14.79
N LEU A 84 -1.62 0.80 -15.20
CA LEU A 84 -0.49 1.03 -14.31
C LEU A 84 0.05 2.45 -14.43
N GLU A 85 0.38 3.06 -13.29
CA GLU A 85 1.12 4.32 -13.20
C GLU A 85 2.49 4.07 -12.57
N GLY A 86 3.54 4.71 -13.10
CA GLY A 86 4.89 4.66 -12.55
C GLY A 86 5.94 4.36 -13.61
N SER A 87 7.03 3.70 -13.20
CA SER A 87 8.09 3.23 -14.09
C SER A 87 8.18 1.71 -14.04
N GLY A 88 8.30 1.07 -15.21
CA GLY A 88 8.50 -0.38 -15.32
C GLY A 88 9.84 -0.90 -14.78
N GLU A 89 10.70 0.00 -14.30
CA GLU A 89 11.99 -0.33 -13.69
C GLU A 89 11.83 -1.11 -12.39
N LEU A 90 12.72 -2.08 -12.20
CA LEU A 90 12.85 -2.80 -10.94
C LEU A 90 13.43 -1.87 -9.88
N MET A 91 12.83 -1.90 -8.70
CA MET A 91 13.29 -1.12 -7.57
C MET A 91 14.58 -1.70 -7.01
N GLY A 92 15.50 -0.83 -6.62
CA GLY A 92 16.64 -1.20 -5.79
C GLY A 92 16.20 -1.60 -4.37
N PRO A 93 17.13 -2.16 -3.58
CA PRO A 93 16.88 -2.43 -2.17
C PRO A 93 16.57 -1.12 -1.44
N MET A 94 15.70 -1.19 -0.43
CA MET A 94 15.32 -0.05 0.40
C MET A 94 15.26 -0.43 1.88
N SER A 95 15.30 0.57 2.74
CA SER A 95 15.09 0.39 4.18
C SER A 95 13.66 -0.08 4.47
N TYR A 96 13.45 -0.58 5.69
CA TYR A 96 12.13 -1.01 6.15
C TYR A 96 11.09 0.12 6.06
N ASP A 97 11.44 1.34 6.51
CA ASP A 97 10.53 2.49 6.50
C ASP A 97 10.19 2.93 5.07
N GLU A 98 11.17 2.91 4.17
CA GLU A 98 10.95 3.17 2.74
C GLU A 98 10.02 2.12 2.11
N ALA A 99 10.16 0.85 2.49
CA ALA A 99 9.28 -0.22 2.03
C ALA A 99 7.84 -0.02 2.50
N VAL A 100 7.63 0.35 3.77
CA VAL A 100 6.30 0.66 4.31
C VAL A 100 5.70 1.89 3.61
N ALA A 101 6.48 2.94 3.40
CA ALA A 101 6.05 4.13 2.67
C ALA A 101 5.69 3.81 1.21
N PHE A 102 6.43 2.90 0.56
CA PHE A 102 6.11 2.44 -0.78
C PHE A 102 4.78 1.66 -0.82
N VAL A 103 4.53 0.79 0.16
CA VAL A 103 3.24 0.07 0.29
C VAL A 103 2.08 1.06 0.44
N ALA A 104 2.26 2.09 1.28
CA ALA A 104 1.28 3.17 1.40
C ALA A 104 0.98 3.81 0.03
N TRP A 105 2.01 4.24 -0.71
CA TRP A 105 1.82 4.84 -2.02
C TRP A 105 1.18 3.90 -3.06
N LYS A 106 1.60 2.63 -3.07
CA LYS A 106 1.22 1.64 -4.08
C LYS A 106 -0.23 1.18 -3.92
N ASP A 107 -0.62 0.86 -2.69
CA ASP A 107 -1.87 0.16 -2.42
C ASP A 107 -2.99 1.11 -1.92
N MET A 108 -2.67 2.39 -1.69
CA MET A 108 -3.71 3.39 -1.37
C MET A 108 -4.62 3.68 -2.57
N PRO A 109 -5.95 3.70 -2.36
CA PRO A 109 -6.88 4.13 -3.38
C PRO A 109 -6.60 5.56 -3.85
N PRO A 110 -6.86 5.85 -5.15
CA PRO A 110 -6.96 7.21 -5.64
C PRO A 110 -7.90 8.06 -4.75
N GLY A 111 -7.59 9.33 -4.56
CA GLY A 111 -8.38 10.23 -3.70
C GLY A 111 -8.09 10.13 -2.20
N THR A 112 -7.17 9.27 -1.78
CA THR A 112 -6.63 9.28 -0.41
C THR A 112 -5.77 10.53 -0.20
N ASN A 113 -6.26 11.50 0.57
CA ASN A 113 -5.55 12.76 0.83
C ASN A 113 -4.65 12.71 2.08
N HIS A 114 -4.94 11.79 3.01
CA HIS A 114 -4.22 11.67 4.26
C HIS A 114 -4.06 10.20 4.68
N PHE A 115 -2.88 9.86 5.17
CA PHE A 115 -2.59 8.59 5.81
C PHE A 115 -1.66 8.78 7.00
N GLN A 116 -1.65 7.82 7.90
CA GLN A 116 -0.72 7.73 9.01
C GLN A 116 -0.20 6.30 9.13
N ILE A 117 1.11 6.19 9.30
CA ILE A 117 1.75 4.94 9.69
C ILE A 117 1.66 4.86 11.21
N LEU A 118 1.03 3.80 11.71
CA LEU A 118 0.85 3.50 13.12
C LEU A 118 1.85 2.42 13.51
N HIS A 119 2.67 2.73 14.50
CA HIS A 119 3.51 1.75 15.17
C HIS A 119 2.68 1.00 16.24
N THR A 120 3.15 -0.17 16.66
CA THR A 120 2.46 -0.96 17.70
C THR A 120 2.29 -0.18 19.00
N ASP A 121 3.23 0.72 19.30
CA ASP A 121 3.22 1.60 20.46
C ASP A 121 2.21 2.76 20.32
N ASP A 122 1.78 3.09 19.10
CA ASP A 122 0.80 4.15 18.82
C ASP A 122 -0.64 3.67 18.93
N LEU A 123 -0.87 2.36 18.93
CA LEU A 123 -2.21 1.82 19.09
C LEU A 123 -2.65 2.01 20.55
N PRO A 124 -3.77 2.70 20.83
CA PRO A 124 -4.34 2.68 22.16
C PRO A 124 -4.57 1.22 22.54
N ARG A 125 -3.97 0.77 23.64
CA ARG A 125 -4.24 -0.54 24.24
C ARG A 125 -5.72 -0.54 24.67
N ILE A 126 -6.63 -0.91 23.77
CA ILE A 126 -8.05 -1.03 24.10
C ILE A 126 -8.23 -2.36 24.84
N GLY A 127 -7.96 -2.33 26.14
CA GLY A 127 -8.44 -3.35 27.05
C GLY A 127 -9.94 -3.15 27.29
N GLY A 128 -10.75 -4.08 26.81
CA GLY A 128 -12.18 -4.17 27.13
C GLY A 128 -13.09 -3.32 26.22
N SER A 129 -13.90 -4.03 25.44
CA SER A 129 -15.11 -3.55 24.74
C SER A 129 -14.97 -2.29 23.87
N ILE A 130 -15.04 -2.46 22.55
CA ILE A 130 -15.26 -1.36 21.61
C ILE A 130 -16.69 -0.85 21.82
N ASP A 131 -16.84 0.15 22.67
CA ASP A 131 -18.08 0.89 22.78
C ASP A 131 -18.32 1.57 21.42
N LYS A 132 -19.33 1.10 20.67
CA LYS A 132 -19.61 1.47 19.27
C LYS A 132 -20.09 2.92 19.10
N ALA A 133 -19.80 3.79 20.06
CA ALA A 133 -20.22 5.19 20.07
C ALA A 133 -19.45 6.02 19.01
N ARG A 134 -20.11 7.05 18.46
CA ARG A 134 -19.52 8.03 17.51
C ARG A 134 -18.19 8.62 17.99
N LYS A 135 -17.95 8.69 19.31
CA LYS A 135 -16.72 9.21 19.92
C LYS A 135 -15.48 8.37 19.59
N PHE A 136 -15.62 7.04 19.48
CA PHE A 136 -14.51 6.17 19.12
C PHE A 136 -14.02 6.43 17.70
N ARG A 137 -14.95 6.65 16.74
CA ARG A 137 -14.60 7.00 15.35
C ARG A 137 -13.91 8.36 15.24
N ALA A 138 -14.25 9.31 16.13
CA ALA A 138 -13.64 10.63 16.15
C ALA A 138 -12.17 10.60 16.61
N ALA A 139 -11.79 9.65 17.47
CA ALA A 139 -10.41 9.52 17.98
C ALA A 139 -9.40 9.11 16.90
N TRP A 140 -9.86 8.53 15.80
CA TRP A 140 -9.00 8.07 14.70
C TRP A 140 -9.05 9.00 13.47
N ARG A 141 -9.73 10.15 13.55
CA ARG A 141 -9.68 11.13 12.47
C ARG A 141 -8.24 11.64 12.33
N LEU A 142 -7.57 11.21 11.27
CA LEU A 142 -6.33 11.82 10.81
C LEU A 142 -6.56 13.32 10.65
N LYS A 143 -5.87 14.13 11.46
CA LYS A 143 -5.93 15.59 11.32
C LYS A 143 -5.19 15.99 10.06
N GLU A 144 -5.68 17.02 9.36
CA GLU A 144 -4.93 17.65 8.28
C GLU A 144 -3.55 18.09 8.80
N ALA A 145 -2.48 17.69 8.10
CA ALA A 145 -1.15 18.18 8.40
C ALA A 145 -1.14 19.70 8.15
N THR A 146 -0.88 20.46 9.22
CA THR A 146 -0.79 21.92 9.19
C THR A 146 0.54 22.36 8.58
#